data_AF-A0A6C0P678-F1
#
_entry.id   AF-A0A6C0P678-F1
#
_cell.length_a   1.000
_cell.length_b   1.000
_cell.length_c   1.000
_cell.angle_alpha   90.00
_cell.angle_beta   90.00
_cell.angle_gamma   90.00
#
_symmetry.space_group_name_H-M   'P 1'
#
loop_
_entity.id
_entity.type
_entity.pdbx_description
1 polymer ?
#
loop_
_entity_poly.entity_id
_entity_poly.type
_entity_poly.pdbx_seq_one_letter_code
_entity_poly.pdbx_strand_id
1 'polypeptide(L)'
;MMGGFLLMLLGIFNAAFPYPAWYMSIGWRIKDAEPTEAALFMNRAVGVIAALVGLIIMFSSCSVGGGSSSGYADVFQKRLIAGEVQDIKMGMSAAAPSVLTEDEVAHAVDLMAHAPMESFKLDAMYGAGGEATIVYADGTTDELLLWGPSGGIELHPRSGGDRAYRFQSDELESLFRSWGKRVA
;
A
#
# COMPACT_ATOMS: atom_id res chain seq x y z
N MET A 1 13.66 2.85 -10.41
CA MET A 1 14.88 3.55 -9.93
C MET A 1 15.76 4.10 -11.06
N MET A 2 16.05 3.37 -12.15
CA MET A 2 17.00 3.82 -13.19
C MET A 2 16.57 5.08 -13.98
N GLY A 3 15.29 5.26 -14.29
CA GLY A 3 14.81 6.38 -15.11
C GLY A 3 14.97 7.77 -14.47
N GLY A 4 14.64 7.91 -13.18
CA GLY A 4 14.76 9.19 -12.46
C GLY A 4 16.21 9.65 -12.26
N PHE A 5 17.11 8.70 -11.99
CA PHE A 5 18.55 8.97 -11.87
C PHE A 5 19.16 9.45 -13.20
N LEU A 6 18.82 8.81 -14.32
CA LEU A 6 19.28 9.22 -15.64
C LEU A 6 18.77 10.62 -16.02
N LEU A 7 17.50 10.92 -15.74
CA LEU A 7 16.93 12.26 -15.95
C LEU A 7 17.60 13.32 -15.08
N MET A 8 17.93 13.00 -13.83
CA MET A 8 18.65 13.89 -12.93
C MET A 8 20.05 14.21 -13.44
N LEU A 9 20.83 13.20 -13.84
CA LEU A 9 22.17 13.39 -14.41
C LEU A 9 22.13 14.22 -15.70
N LEU A 10 21.17 13.93 -16.58
CA LEU A 10 21.00 14.65 -17.84
C LEU A 10 20.57 16.10 -17.59
N GLY A 11 19.72 16.35 -16.60
CA GLY A 11 19.35 17.71 -16.17
C GLY A 11 20.54 18.50 -15.63
N ILE A 12 21.33 17.89 -14.73
CA ILE A 12 22.55 18.51 -14.17
C ILE A 12 23.57 18.81 -15.27
N PHE A 13 23.76 17.88 -16.21
CA PHE A 13 24.67 18.07 -17.34
C PHE A 13 24.25 19.26 -18.22
N ASN A 14 22.96 19.37 -18.57
CA ASN A 14 22.45 20.51 -19.33
C ASN A 14 22.57 21.85 -18.58
N ALA A 15 22.46 21.84 -17.24
CA ALA A 15 22.61 23.03 -16.42
C ALA A 15 24.08 23.48 -16.26
N ALA A 16 24.99 22.55 -16.02
CA ALA A 16 26.41 22.84 -15.81
C ALA A 16 27.19 23.09 -17.11
N PHE A 17 26.81 22.39 -18.20
CA PHE A 17 27.50 22.45 -19.50
C PHE A 17 26.54 22.83 -20.64
N PRO A 18 25.97 24.06 -20.62
CA PRO A 18 24.96 24.48 -21.61
C PRO A 18 25.52 24.59 -23.03
N TYR A 19 26.83 24.85 -23.19
CA TYR A 19 27.46 24.99 -24.51
C TYR A 19 27.59 23.63 -25.23
N PRO A 20 28.20 22.58 -24.61
CA PRO A 20 28.15 21.22 -25.17
C PRO A 20 26.73 20.68 -25.36
N ALA A 21 25.81 20.95 -24.43
CA ALA A 21 24.41 20.55 -24.53
C ALA A 21 23.71 21.17 -25.75
N TRP A 22 23.88 22.48 -25.94
CA TRP A 22 23.37 23.18 -27.11
C TRP A 22 23.98 22.62 -28.40
N TYR A 23 25.29 22.37 -28.41
CA TYR A 23 25.98 21.82 -29.57
C TYR A 23 25.44 20.44 -29.98
N MET A 24 25.20 19.55 -29.01
CA MET A 24 24.61 18.22 -29.25
C MET A 24 23.14 18.29 -29.69
N SER A 25 22.37 19.28 -29.24
CA SER A 25 20.97 19.43 -29.64
C SER A 25 20.81 20.00 -31.06
N ILE A 26 21.38 21.17 -31.32
CA ILE A 26 21.15 21.96 -32.54
C ILE A 26 22.45 22.51 -33.12
N GLY A 27 23.47 22.80 -32.29
CA GLY A 27 24.69 23.47 -32.76
C GLY A 27 25.47 22.68 -33.83
N TRP A 28 25.40 21.34 -33.82
CA TRP A 28 26.02 20.51 -34.87
C TRP A 28 25.41 20.73 -36.27
N ARG A 29 24.18 21.28 -36.36
CA ARG A 29 23.48 21.53 -37.63
C ARG A 29 23.80 22.88 -38.24
N ILE A 30 24.46 23.76 -37.49
CA ILE A 30 24.73 25.14 -37.90
C ILE A 30 26.24 25.31 -38.02
N LYS A 31 26.73 25.59 -39.23
CA LYS A 31 28.15 25.86 -39.46
C LYS A 31 28.54 27.20 -38.82
N ASP A 32 29.63 27.20 -38.06
CA ASP A 32 30.26 28.39 -37.47
C ASP A 32 29.33 29.25 -36.60
N ALA A 33 28.36 28.64 -35.92
CA ALA A 33 27.46 29.34 -35.03
C ALA A 33 27.89 29.24 -33.58
N GLU A 34 28.12 30.40 -32.97
CA GLU A 34 28.23 30.53 -31.52
C GLU A 34 26.83 30.59 -30.89
N PRO A 35 26.60 29.92 -29.77
CA PRO A 35 25.31 29.97 -29.09
C PRO A 35 25.05 31.37 -28.57
N THR A 36 23.85 31.89 -28.83
CA THR A 36 23.40 33.15 -28.25
C THR A 36 23.23 33.00 -26.73
N GLU A 37 23.35 34.11 -25.98
CA GLU A 37 23.14 34.10 -24.53
C GLU A 37 21.76 33.55 -24.14
N ALA A 38 20.74 33.86 -24.96
CA ALA A 38 19.39 33.32 -24.79
C ALA A 38 19.34 31.79 -24.94
N ALA A 39 20.11 31.21 -25.87
CA ALA A 39 20.18 29.76 -26.07
C ALA A 39 20.90 29.06 -24.92
N LEU A 40 21.97 29.65 -24.38
CA LEU A 40 22.65 29.13 -23.19
C LEU A 40 21.76 29.20 -21.96
N PHE A 41 21.02 30.30 -21.78
CA PHE A 41 20.06 30.44 -20.70
C PHE A 41 18.93 29.40 -20.79
N MET A 42 18.41 29.15 -22.00
CA MET A 42 17.34 28.17 -22.21
C MET A 42 17.79 26.74 -21.87
N ASN A 43 19.00 26.36 -22.26
CA ASN A 43 19.56 25.04 -21.91
C ASN A 43 19.76 24.89 -20.40
N ARG A 44 20.18 25.96 -19.71
CA ARG A 44 20.28 25.96 -18.24
C ARG A 44 18.92 25.80 -17.58
N ALA A 45 17.92 26.56 -18.03
CA ALA A 45 16.56 26.50 -17.48
C ALA A 45 15.93 25.11 -17.65
N VAL A 46 16.03 24.55 -18.86
CA VAL A 46 15.54 23.19 -19.16
C VAL A 46 16.30 22.14 -18.34
N GLY A 47 17.63 22.28 -18.21
CA GLY A 47 18.44 21.39 -17.38
C GLY A 47 18.05 21.40 -15.90
N VAL A 48 17.85 22.58 -15.32
CA VAL A 48 17.39 22.72 -13.91
C VAL A 48 16.00 22.10 -13.72
N ILE A 49 15.06 22.36 -14.63
CA ILE A 49 13.71 21.78 -14.57
C ILE A 49 13.80 20.25 -14.66
N ALA A 50 14.57 19.70 -15.60
CA ALA A 50 14.76 18.27 -15.75
C ALA A 50 15.43 17.63 -14.52
N ALA A 51 16.40 18.32 -13.89
CA ALA A 51 17.04 17.85 -12.67
C ALA A 51 16.05 17.80 -11.49
N LEU A 52 15.21 18.83 -11.32
CA LEU A 52 14.18 18.86 -10.29
C LEU A 52 13.12 17.79 -10.52
N VAL A 53 12.66 17.60 -11.76
CA VAL A 53 11.70 16.53 -12.11
C VAL A 53 12.32 15.15 -11.89
N GLY A 54 13.57 14.94 -12.30
CA GLY A 54 14.30 13.70 -12.04
C GLY A 54 14.46 13.41 -10.55
N LEU A 55 14.73 14.44 -9.75
CA LEU A 55 14.82 14.37 -8.29
C LEU A 55 13.47 14.03 -7.65
N ILE A 56 12.38 14.68 -8.08
CA ILE A 56 11.02 14.38 -7.64
C ILE A 56 10.67 12.94 -8.00
N ILE A 57 10.89 12.51 -9.25
CA ILE A 57 10.65 11.12 -9.66
C ILE A 57 11.51 10.14 -8.85
N MET A 58 12.74 10.49 -8.51
CA MET A 58 13.61 9.66 -7.67
C MET A 58 13.06 9.53 -6.25
N PHE A 59 12.64 10.61 -5.61
CA PHE A 59 12.06 10.59 -4.27
C PHE A 59 10.64 10.02 -4.23
N SER A 60 9.81 10.28 -5.23
CA SER A 60 8.51 9.63 -5.42
C SER A 60 8.68 8.12 -5.68
N SER A 61 9.72 7.71 -6.40
CA SER A 61 10.07 6.30 -6.56
C SER A 61 10.62 5.68 -5.27
N CYS A 62 11.21 6.48 -4.38
CA CYS A 62 11.62 6.05 -3.03
C CYS A 62 10.47 6.08 -2.02
N SER A 63 9.24 6.40 -2.42
CA SER A 63 8.06 6.38 -1.54
C SER A 63 7.29 5.04 -1.55
N VAL A 64 7.77 3.99 -2.21
CA VAL A 64 7.19 2.64 -2.09
C VAL A 64 8.31 1.61 -1.93
N GLY A 65 9.04 1.69 -0.82
CA GLY A 65 10.13 0.77 -0.55
C GLY A 65 10.85 1.03 0.76
N GLY A 66 10.09 1.24 1.85
CA GLY A 66 10.67 1.45 3.17
C GLY A 66 9.70 2.16 4.11
N GLY A 67 8.59 1.51 4.44
CA GLY A 67 7.59 2.08 5.33
C GLY A 67 6.44 1.13 5.55
N SER A 68 6.64 0.21 6.49
CA SER A 68 5.62 -0.56 7.18
C SER A 68 4.85 -1.59 6.35
N SER A 69 5.02 -2.83 6.78
CA SER A 69 3.99 -3.85 6.74
C SER A 69 2.74 -3.43 7.53
N SER A 70 2.18 -2.27 7.23
CA SER A 70 0.95 -1.73 7.82
C SER A 70 0.04 -1.09 6.77
N GLY A 71 0.45 -0.90 5.51
CA GLY A 71 -0.41 -0.21 4.53
C GLY A 71 -1.81 -0.82 4.37
N TYR A 72 -1.91 -2.15 4.28
CA TYR A 72 -3.21 -2.82 4.21
C TYR A 72 -3.93 -2.85 5.56
N ALA A 73 -3.23 -3.17 6.64
CA ALA A 73 -3.77 -3.18 8.00
C ALA A 73 -4.33 -1.81 8.41
N ASP A 74 -3.61 -0.73 8.11
CA ASP A 74 -3.99 0.65 8.39
C ASP A 74 -5.22 1.05 7.56
N VAL A 75 -5.28 0.66 6.29
CA VAL A 75 -6.47 0.89 5.44
C VAL A 75 -7.66 0.14 6.02
N PHE A 76 -7.49 -1.13 6.36
CA PHE A 76 -8.50 -1.95 6.99
C PHE A 76 -9.03 -1.30 8.29
N GLN A 77 -8.15 -0.96 9.25
CA GLN A 77 -8.55 -0.33 10.50
C GLN A 77 -9.23 1.03 10.29
N LYS A 78 -8.79 1.83 9.30
CA LYS A 78 -9.48 3.08 8.95
C LYS A 78 -10.91 2.86 8.50
N ARG A 79 -11.18 1.80 7.73
CA ARG A 79 -12.55 1.46 7.31
C ARG A 79 -13.42 1.05 8.49
N LEU A 80 -12.86 0.28 9.43
CA LEU A 80 -13.54 -0.08 10.68
C LEU A 80 -13.91 1.17 11.48
N ILE A 81 -12.96 2.09 11.68
CA ILE A 81 -13.18 3.36 12.41
C ILE A 81 -14.16 4.27 11.69
N ALA A 82 -14.18 4.26 10.36
CA ALA A 82 -15.13 5.01 9.56
C ALA A 82 -16.58 4.48 9.66
N GLY A 83 -16.79 3.35 10.35
CA GLY A 83 -18.11 2.74 10.50
C GLY A 83 -18.64 2.13 9.22
N GLU A 84 -17.74 1.71 8.31
CA GLU A 84 -18.14 1.13 7.03
C GLU A 84 -18.61 -0.33 7.15
N VAL A 85 -18.42 -0.99 8.30
CA VAL A 85 -18.80 -2.39 8.50
C VAL A 85 -20.31 -2.49 8.69
N GLN A 86 -20.93 -3.32 7.86
CA GLN A 86 -22.36 -3.63 7.92
C GLN A 86 -22.63 -4.90 8.72
N ASP A 87 -21.83 -5.96 8.51
CA ASP A 87 -22.02 -7.26 9.16
C ASP A 87 -20.71 -8.04 9.22
N ILE A 88 -20.65 -9.03 10.12
CA ILE A 88 -19.59 -10.03 10.18
C ILE A 88 -20.23 -11.41 10.04
N LYS A 89 -19.87 -12.12 8.98
CA LYS A 89 -20.33 -13.47 8.70
C LYS A 89 -19.33 -14.49 9.20
N MET A 90 -19.81 -15.53 9.88
CA MET A 90 -18.98 -16.69 10.20
C MET A 90 -18.94 -17.62 8.97
N GLY A 91 -17.75 -17.86 8.42
CA GLY A 91 -17.50 -18.66 7.21
C GLY A 91 -16.98 -17.85 6.02
N MET A 92 -16.67 -18.57 4.93
CA MET A 92 -16.01 -18.05 3.72
C MET A 92 -16.90 -17.21 2.78
N SER A 93 -18.15 -16.93 3.17
CA SER A 93 -19.12 -16.35 2.24
C SER A 93 -19.95 -15.24 2.88
N ALA A 94 -20.04 -14.13 2.16
CA ALA A 94 -21.00 -13.06 2.45
C ALA A 94 -22.47 -13.53 2.41
N ALA A 95 -22.75 -14.66 1.75
CA ALA A 95 -24.08 -15.27 1.71
C ALA A 95 -24.39 -16.13 2.95
N ALA A 96 -23.44 -16.30 3.88
CA ALA A 96 -23.71 -16.98 5.13
C ALA A 96 -24.77 -16.21 5.96
N PRO A 97 -25.59 -16.93 6.74
CA PRO A 97 -26.60 -16.28 7.58
C PRO A 97 -25.96 -15.32 8.59
N SER A 98 -26.61 -14.19 8.86
CA SER A 98 -26.23 -13.34 10.00
C SER A 98 -26.56 -14.08 11.28
N VAL A 99 -25.55 -14.52 12.02
CA VAL A 99 -25.72 -15.20 13.32
C VAL A 99 -25.39 -14.26 14.48
N LEU A 100 -24.69 -13.16 14.21
CA LEU A 100 -24.25 -12.18 15.20
C LEU A 100 -25.29 -11.07 15.34
N THR A 101 -25.39 -10.51 16.55
CA THR A 101 -26.20 -9.31 16.79
C THR A 101 -25.43 -8.04 16.41
N GLU A 102 -26.13 -6.92 16.25
CA GLU A 102 -25.52 -5.62 15.96
C GLU A 102 -24.50 -5.21 17.04
N ASP A 103 -24.83 -5.41 18.32
CA ASP A 103 -23.92 -5.13 19.44
C ASP A 103 -22.66 -6.01 19.40
N GLU A 104 -22.80 -7.29 19.03
CA GLU A 104 -21.68 -8.23 18.88
C GLU A 104 -20.75 -7.83 17.73
N VAL A 105 -21.34 -7.41 16.61
CA VAL A 105 -20.58 -6.87 15.46
C VAL A 105 -19.87 -5.59 15.87
N ALA A 106 -20.55 -4.63 16.49
CA ALA A 106 -19.98 -3.37 16.92
C ALA A 106 -18.80 -3.57 17.90
N HIS A 107 -18.94 -4.48 18.86
CA HIS A 107 -17.86 -4.80 19.80
C HIS A 107 -16.65 -5.42 19.10
N ALA A 108 -16.85 -6.38 18.19
CA ALA A 108 -15.74 -6.95 17.43
C ALA A 108 -15.05 -5.93 16.52
N VAL A 109 -15.83 -5.06 15.88
CA VAL A 109 -15.30 -3.96 15.04
C VAL A 109 -14.46 -3.01 15.89
N ASP A 110 -14.92 -2.63 17.08
CA ASP A 110 -14.15 -1.77 17.99
C ASP A 110 -12.83 -2.42 18.42
N LEU A 111 -12.85 -3.70 18.77
CA LEU A 111 -11.63 -4.45 19.09
C LEU A 111 -10.67 -4.54 17.91
N MET A 112 -11.17 -4.86 16.70
CA MET A 112 -10.32 -4.96 15.50
C MET A 112 -9.74 -3.60 15.07
N ALA A 113 -10.50 -2.53 15.24
CA ALA A 113 -10.09 -1.16 14.90
C ALA A 113 -8.91 -0.68 15.75
N HIS A 114 -8.81 -1.13 17.00
CA HIS A 114 -7.81 -0.65 17.96
C HIS A 114 -6.75 -1.69 18.35
N ALA A 115 -6.98 -2.97 18.03
CA ALA A 115 -6.01 -4.03 18.31
C ALA A 115 -4.70 -3.81 17.54
N PRO A 116 -3.53 -3.96 18.18
CA PRO A 116 -2.27 -3.98 17.45
C PRO A 116 -2.25 -5.14 16.46
N MET A 117 -1.71 -4.90 15.27
CA MET A 117 -1.57 -5.91 14.22
C MET A 117 -0.09 -6.17 13.95
N GLU A 118 0.31 -7.43 14.03
CA GLU A 118 1.66 -7.86 13.70
C GLU A 118 1.69 -8.50 12.32
N SER A 119 2.52 -7.98 11.43
CA SER A 119 2.69 -8.58 10.12
C SER A 119 3.64 -9.79 10.18
N PHE A 120 3.34 -10.82 9.41
CA PHE A 120 4.21 -11.98 9.27
C PHE A 120 4.26 -12.43 7.81
N LYS A 121 5.26 -13.26 7.47
CA LYS A 121 5.38 -13.83 6.13
C LYS A 121 4.50 -15.07 6.02
N LEU A 122 3.75 -15.16 4.94
CA LEU A 122 3.03 -16.38 4.59
C LEU A 122 4.03 -17.42 4.10
N ASP A 123 4.21 -18.48 4.88
CA ASP A 123 4.87 -19.68 4.38
C ASP A 123 3.86 -20.57 3.62
N ALA A 124 4.34 -21.61 2.95
CA ALA A 124 3.52 -22.44 2.07
C ALA A 124 2.44 -23.28 2.79
N MET A 125 2.31 -23.19 4.13
CA MET A 125 1.29 -23.92 4.88
C MET A 125 0.03 -23.08 5.04
N TYR A 126 -0.93 -23.26 4.14
CA TYR A 126 -2.28 -22.72 4.29
C TYR A 126 -3.14 -23.73 5.05
N GLY A 127 -3.33 -23.50 6.34
CA GLY A 127 -4.33 -24.20 7.15
C GLY A 127 -4.96 -23.20 8.10
N ALA A 128 -6.29 -23.08 8.06
CA ALA A 128 -7.06 -22.28 9.01
C ALA A 128 -8.06 -23.17 9.73
N GLY A 129 -8.26 -22.90 11.03
CA GLY A 129 -9.25 -23.57 11.87
C GLY A 129 -10.67 -23.03 11.70
N GLY A 130 -10.85 -21.96 10.93
CA GLY A 130 -12.13 -21.34 10.60
C GLY A 130 -11.93 -20.06 9.80
N GLU A 131 -13.03 -19.46 9.36
CA GLU A 131 -13.01 -18.22 8.58
C GLU A 131 -14.14 -17.30 9.02
N ALA A 132 -13.96 -16.00 8.85
CA ALA A 132 -15.01 -15.01 8.98
C ALA A 132 -14.91 -13.97 7.85
N THR A 133 -16.03 -13.51 7.34
CA THR A 133 -16.12 -12.51 6.28
C THR A 133 -16.70 -11.22 6.84
N ILE A 134 -15.95 -10.13 6.74
CA ILE A 134 -16.45 -8.78 7.02
C ILE A 134 -17.16 -8.28 5.77
N VAL A 135 -18.39 -7.79 5.93
CA VAL A 135 -19.19 -7.20 4.86
C VAL A 135 -19.32 -5.71 5.11
N TYR A 136 -18.91 -4.91 4.13
CA TYR A 136 -18.96 -3.46 4.19
C TYR A 136 -20.26 -2.91 3.56
N ALA A 137 -20.64 -1.69 3.93
CA ALA A 137 -21.82 -1.01 3.42
C ALA A 137 -21.78 -0.77 1.90
N ASP A 138 -20.59 -0.72 1.29
CA ASP A 138 -20.39 -0.63 -0.16
C ASP A 138 -20.51 -1.99 -0.90
N GLY A 139 -20.78 -3.07 -0.16
CA GLY A 139 -20.88 -4.44 -0.67
C GLY A 139 -19.54 -5.14 -0.87
N THR A 140 -18.41 -4.49 -0.56
CA THR A 140 -17.10 -5.13 -0.56
C THR A 140 -16.93 -6.03 0.67
N THR A 141 -15.90 -6.88 0.63
CA THR A 141 -15.64 -7.85 1.71
C THR A 141 -14.16 -8.00 2.00
N ASP A 142 -13.84 -8.25 3.26
CA ASP A 142 -12.53 -8.73 3.73
C ASP A 142 -12.70 -10.08 4.43
N GLU A 143 -11.72 -10.96 4.24
CA GLU A 143 -11.70 -12.29 4.83
C GLU A 143 -10.70 -12.35 5.99
N LEU A 144 -11.16 -12.91 7.09
CA LEU A 144 -10.38 -13.21 8.28
C LEU A 144 -10.18 -14.72 8.37
N LEU A 145 -8.92 -15.15 8.41
CA LEU A 145 -8.57 -16.52 8.73
C LEU A 145 -8.50 -16.67 10.25
N LEU A 146 -9.35 -17.56 10.78
CA LEU A 146 -9.39 -17.89 12.19
C LEU A 146 -8.47 -19.06 12.44
N TRP A 147 -7.48 -18.86 13.31
CA TRP A 147 -6.50 -19.86 13.72
C TRP A 147 -5.70 -20.33 12.50
N GLY A 148 -5.22 -19.35 11.73
CA GLY A 148 -4.34 -19.57 10.59
C GLY A 148 -2.92 -19.97 11.01
N PRO A 149 -1.93 -19.88 10.11
CA PRO A 149 -0.55 -20.31 10.35
C PRO A 149 0.12 -19.65 11.56
N SER A 150 -0.29 -18.43 11.93
CA SER A 150 0.19 -17.74 13.13
C SER A 150 -0.44 -18.25 14.43
N GLY A 151 -1.53 -19.01 14.34
CA GLY A 151 -2.33 -19.51 15.46
C GLY A 151 -3.39 -18.53 16.00
N GLY A 152 -3.50 -17.32 15.43
CA GLY A 152 -4.46 -16.28 15.86
C GLY A 152 -5.50 -15.92 14.79
N ILE A 153 -6.13 -14.76 14.94
CA ILE A 153 -6.98 -14.16 13.90
C ILE A 153 -6.09 -13.42 12.92
N GLU A 154 -6.27 -13.68 11.63
CA GLU A 154 -5.41 -13.16 10.58
C GLU A 154 -6.21 -12.44 9.50
N LEU A 155 -5.73 -11.26 9.12
CA LEU A 155 -6.17 -10.53 7.95
C LEU A 155 -5.22 -10.82 6.79
N HIS A 156 -5.76 -11.35 5.68
CA HIS A 156 -5.01 -11.63 4.47
C HIS A 156 -5.40 -10.64 3.36
N PRO A 157 -4.43 -9.99 2.68
CA PRO A 157 -4.74 -9.08 1.60
C PRO A 157 -5.47 -9.76 0.44
N ARG A 158 -6.62 -9.22 0.04
CA ARG A 158 -7.42 -9.74 -1.09
C ARG A 158 -6.68 -9.74 -2.43
N SER A 159 -5.74 -8.82 -2.62
CA SER A 159 -4.91 -8.74 -3.83
C SER A 159 -3.88 -9.88 -3.96
N GLY A 160 -3.76 -10.73 -2.94
CA GLY A 160 -2.63 -11.64 -2.79
C GLY A 160 -1.35 -10.90 -2.34
N GLY A 161 -0.43 -11.63 -1.73
CA GLY A 161 0.83 -11.11 -1.21
C GLY A 161 1.61 -12.16 -0.44
N ASP A 162 2.84 -11.84 -0.03
CA ASP A 162 3.68 -12.70 0.83
C ASP A 162 3.52 -12.38 2.32
N ARG A 163 2.60 -11.47 2.67
CA ARG A 163 2.37 -11.00 4.05
C ARG A 163 0.90 -11.08 4.43
N ALA A 164 0.68 -11.50 5.66
CA ALA A 164 -0.59 -11.39 6.36
C ALA A 164 -0.38 -10.67 7.69
N TYR A 165 -1.47 -10.35 8.37
CA TYR A 165 -1.45 -9.59 9.61
C TYR A 165 -2.22 -10.32 10.68
N ARG A 166 -1.60 -10.54 11.84
CA ARG A 166 -2.24 -11.15 13.00
C ARG A 166 -2.72 -10.07 13.96
N PHE A 167 -3.95 -10.18 14.45
CA PHE A 167 -4.43 -9.35 15.56
C PHE A 167 -3.81 -9.81 16.89
N GLN A 168 -3.27 -8.87 17.66
CA GLN A 168 -2.72 -9.11 19.00
C GLN A 168 -3.77 -8.73 20.05
N SER A 169 -4.82 -9.55 20.17
CA SER A 169 -5.91 -9.33 21.14
C SER A 169 -6.52 -10.65 21.61
N ASP A 170 -6.24 -11.00 22.86
CA ASP A 170 -6.82 -12.19 23.52
C ASP A 170 -8.35 -12.09 23.64
N GLU A 171 -8.86 -10.87 23.82
CA GLU A 171 -10.30 -10.62 23.90
C GLU A 171 -11.00 -10.92 22.57
N LEU A 172 -10.41 -10.44 21.47
CA LEU A 172 -10.91 -10.73 20.12
C LEU A 172 -10.83 -12.22 19.82
N GLU A 173 -9.72 -12.89 20.15
CA GLU A 173 -9.60 -14.35 19.99
C GLU A 173 -10.66 -15.10 20.80
N SER A 174 -10.88 -14.74 22.06
CA SER A 174 -11.89 -15.35 22.93
C SER A 174 -13.30 -15.20 22.38
N LEU A 175 -13.62 -14.02 21.87
CA LEU A 175 -14.90 -13.69 21.27
C LEU A 175 -15.17 -14.54 20.03
N PHE A 176 -14.23 -14.61 19.07
CA PHE A 176 -14.40 -15.46 17.88
C PHE A 176 -14.43 -16.96 18.21
N ARG A 177 -13.71 -17.43 19.25
CA ARG A 177 -13.83 -18.81 19.74
C ARG A 177 -15.22 -19.09 20.31
N SER A 178 -15.80 -18.14 21.05
CA SER A 178 -17.16 -18.29 21.57
C SER A 178 -18.17 -18.41 20.43
N TRP A 179 -18.00 -17.61 19.37
CA TRP A 179 -18.88 -17.62 18.21
C TRP A 179 -18.74 -18.89 17.38
N GLY A 180 -17.52 -19.38 17.16
CA GLY A 180 -17.28 -20.65 16.49
C GLY A 180 -18.04 -21.82 17.15
N LYS A 181 -18.12 -21.84 18.50
CA LYS A 181 -18.91 -22.85 19.23
C LYS A 181 -20.42 -22.73 19.06
N ARG A 182 -20.93 -21.56 18.68
CA ARG A 182 -22.37 -21.33 18.44
C ARG A 182 -22.80 -21.78 17.03
N VAL A 183 -21.85 -21.80 16.09
CA VAL A 183 -22.09 -22.07 14.67
C VAL A 183 -21.72 -23.50 14.27
N ALA A 184 -20.88 -24.19 15.07
CA ALA A 184 -20.56 -25.61 14.94
C ALA A 184 -21.68 -26.52 15.46
#